data_AF-S4NPZ2-F1
#
_entry.id   AF-S4NPZ2-F1
#
_cell.length_a   1.000
_cell.length_b   1.000
_cell.length_c   1.000
_cell.angle_alpha   90.00
_cell.angle_beta   90.00
_cell.angle_gamma   90.00
#
_symmetry.space_group_name_H-M   'P 1'
#
loop_
_entity.id
_entity.type
_entity.pdbx_description
1 polymer ?
#
loop_
_entity_poly.entity_id
_entity_poly.type
_entity_poly.pdbx_seq_one_letter_code
_entity_poly.pdbx_strand_id
1 'polypeptide(L)'
;MAAQEGDDNIAFAASLLLADLPACLQLLVSRGKLAEAAFFARSYIPSKMNDMVKLWRESISSTNKKSGQSLADPEKYENLFPEYAESLELEKMQRQVILSSQSCLNNIPINYKKCNIKRDLVEELTELNGVCKMEPNVVNESAKNEETKTGESLPIVPQSEKKRKDSLDSMEEIDREINEMVLDGEELVLSDDADLLE
;
A
#
# COMPACT_ATOMS: atom_id res chain seq x y z
N MET A 1 -0.05 -26.45 -5.04
CA MET A 1 -0.97 -26.85 -6.13
C MET A 1 -1.05 -25.74 -7.17
N ALA A 2 -1.90 -24.71 -7.05
CA ALA A 2 -2.03 -23.69 -8.12
C ALA A 2 -0.71 -22.94 -8.48
N ALA A 3 0.05 -22.45 -7.49
CA ALA A 3 1.34 -21.79 -7.77
C ALA A 3 2.41 -22.72 -8.37
N GLN A 4 2.33 -24.03 -8.11
CA GLN A 4 3.24 -25.04 -8.68
C GLN A 4 2.85 -25.40 -10.11
N GLU A 5 1.58 -25.25 -10.46
CA GLU A 5 1.03 -25.49 -11.80
C GLU A 5 1.16 -24.27 -12.73
N GLY A 6 1.62 -23.12 -12.20
CA GLY A 6 1.85 -21.90 -12.96
C GLY A 6 0.66 -20.92 -12.98
N ASP A 7 -0.43 -21.25 -12.30
CA ASP A 7 -1.63 -20.41 -12.21
C ASP A 7 -1.50 -19.35 -11.10
N ASP A 8 -0.56 -18.43 -11.29
CA ASP A 8 -0.21 -17.41 -10.29
C ASP A 8 -1.40 -16.52 -9.92
N ASN A 9 -2.24 -16.16 -10.88
CA ASN A 9 -3.41 -15.31 -10.62
C ASN A 9 -4.41 -15.99 -9.68
N ILE A 10 -4.63 -17.29 -9.87
CA ILE A 10 -5.53 -18.09 -9.02
C ILE A 10 -4.91 -18.25 -7.64
N ALA A 11 -3.61 -18.56 -7.59
CA ALA A 11 -2.88 -18.68 -6.33
C ALA A 11 -2.90 -17.36 -5.53
N PHE A 12 -2.64 -16.23 -6.19
CA PHE A 12 -2.68 -14.91 -5.58
C PHE A 12 -4.07 -14.57 -5.05
N ALA A 13 -5.11 -14.74 -5.88
CA ALA A 13 -6.49 -14.46 -5.47
C ALA A 13 -6.92 -15.35 -4.29
N ALA A 14 -6.60 -16.64 -4.32
CA ALA A 14 -6.92 -17.55 -3.23
C ALA A 14 -6.22 -17.15 -1.92
N SER A 15 -4.92 -16.88 -1.95
CA SER A 15 -4.17 -16.45 -0.77
C SER A 15 -4.64 -15.09 -0.24
N LEU A 16 -4.98 -14.15 -1.13
CA LEU A 16 -5.50 -12.84 -0.74
C LEU A 16 -6.85 -12.95 -0.04
N LEU A 17 -7.76 -13.80 -0.54
CA LEU A 17 -9.07 -14.05 0.08
C LEU A 17 -8.95 -14.73 1.45
N LEU A 18 -7.92 -15.55 1.65
CA LEU A 18 -7.60 -16.16 2.95
C LEU A 18 -6.83 -15.22 3.88
N ALA A 19 -6.54 -13.99 3.46
CA ALA A 19 -5.69 -13.03 4.14
C ALA A 19 -4.27 -13.58 4.45
N ASP A 20 -3.77 -14.52 3.64
CA ASP A 20 -2.38 -14.98 3.67
C ASP A 20 -1.50 -14.02 2.87
N LEU A 21 -1.30 -12.84 3.46
CA LEU A 21 -0.53 -11.75 2.87
C LEU A 21 0.96 -12.13 2.66
N PRO A 22 1.64 -12.86 3.57
CA PRO A 22 3.00 -13.32 3.35
C PRO A 22 3.14 -14.21 2.09
N ALA A 23 2.20 -15.13 1.85
CA ALA A 23 2.22 -15.96 0.65
C ALA A 23 2.03 -15.13 -0.63
N CYS A 24 1.12 -14.15 -0.61
CA CYS A 24 0.93 -13.22 -1.72
C CYS A 24 2.22 -12.45 -2.04
N LEU A 25 2.90 -11.93 -1.00
CA LEU A 25 4.14 -11.18 -1.15
C LEU A 25 5.27 -12.06 -1.70
N GLN A 26 5.43 -13.28 -1.19
CA GLN A 26 6.42 -14.23 -1.69
C GLN A 26 6.19 -14.60 -3.15
N LEU A 27 4.93 -14.78 -3.57
CA LEU A 27 4.59 -15.06 -4.96
C LEU A 27 5.05 -13.92 -5.89
N LEU A 28 4.79 -12.66 -5.52
CA LEU A 28 5.23 -11.49 -6.31
C LEU A 28 6.75 -11.42 -6.41
N VAL A 29 7.47 -11.64 -5.30
CA VAL A 29 8.93 -11.65 -5.28
C VAL A 29 9.49 -12.78 -6.14
N SER A 30 8.91 -13.99 -6.07
CA SER A 30 9.37 -15.15 -6.85
C SER A 30 9.26 -14.93 -8.37
N ARG A 31 8.32 -14.09 -8.81
CA ARG A 31 8.12 -13.71 -10.21
C ARG A 31 8.89 -12.45 -10.62
N GLY A 32 9.73 -11.91 -9.73
CA GLY A 32 10.51 -10.70 -10.00
C GLY A 32 9.68 -9.41 -10.08
N LYS A 33 8.42 -9.44 -9.62
CA LYS A 33 7.50 -8.29 -9.63
C LYS A 33 7.69 -7.41 -8.41
N LEU A 34 8.90 -6.87 -8.24
CA LEU A 34 9.33 -6.19 -7.02
C LEU A 34 8.60 -4.85 -6.76
N ALA A 35 8.25 -4.11 -7.81
CA ALA A 35 7.47 -2.88 -7.69
C ALA A 35 6.05 -3.17 -7.16
N GLU A 36 5.39 -4.18 -7.73
CA GLU A 36 4.08 -4.64 -7.25
C GLU A 36 4.16 -5.14 -5.80
N ALA A 37 5.22 -5.88 -5.46
CA ALA A 37 5.44 -6.35 -4.09
C ALA A 37 5.62 -5.18 -3.08
N ALA A 38 6.33 -4.12 -3.48
CA ALA A 38 6.52 -2.94 -2.64
C ALA A 38 5.19 -2.19 -2.40
N PHE A 39 4.38 -2.01 -3.44
CA PHE A 39 3.05 -1.40 -3.29
C PHE A 39 2.11 -2.28 -2.46
N PHE A 40 2.12 -3.60 -2.69
CA PHE A 40 1.34 -4.54 -1.91
C PHE A 40 1.71 -4.49 -0.43
N ALA A 41 3.01 -4.47 -0.11
CA ALA A 41 3.48 -4.32 1.26
C ALA A 41 3.01 -3.00 1.87
N ARG A 42 3.13 -1.87 1.17
CA ARG A 42 2.61 -0.57 1.67
C ARG A 42 1.11 -0.62 2.01
N SER A 43 0.30 -1.30 1.21
CA SER A 43 -1.15 -1.35 1.40
C SER A 43 -1.63 -2.35 2.46
N TYR A 44 -0.97 -3.50 2.58
CA TYR A 44 -1.48 -4.60 3.40
C TYR A 44 -0.55 -5.04 4.53
N ILE A 45 0.78 -4.86 4.39
CA ILE A 45 1.79 -5.26 5.38
C ILE A 45 2.91 -4.19 5.46
N PRO A 46 2.63 -2.99 5.98
CA PRO A 46 3.59 -1.89 5.97
C PRO A 46 4.91 -2.25 6.65
N SER A 47 4.92 -3.18 7.62
CA SER A 47 6.14 -3.71 8.25
C SER A 47 7.12 -4.39 7.29
N LYS A 48 6.67 -4.82 6.10
CA LYS A 48 7.51 -5.42 5.06
C LYS A 48 7.87 -4.47 3.92
N MET A 49 7.33 -3.26 3.92
CA MET A 49 7.55 -2.29 2.85
C MET A 49 9.03 -1.98 2.63
N ASN A 50 9.77 -1.72 3.71
CA ASN A 50 11.19 -1.39 3.64
C ASN A 50 12.04 -2.51 3.02
N ASP A 51 11.81 -3.76 3.43
CA ASP A 51 12.52 -4.93 2.90
C ASP A 51 12.29 -5.06 1.38
N MET A 52 11.05 -4.84 0.93
CA MET A 52 10.70 -4.93 -0.50
C MET A 52 11.30 -3.78 -1.32
N VAL A 53 11.29 -2.55 -0.79
CA VAL A 53 11.90 -1.39 -1.45
C VAL A 53 13.41 -1.56 -1.59
N LYS A 54 14.08 -2.09 -0.56
CA LYS A 54 15.52 -2.44 -0.62
C LYS A 54 15.80 -3.45 -1.72
N LEU A 55 15.04 -4.55 -1.76
CA LEU A 55 15.20 -5.59 -2.77
C LEU A 55 14.95 -5.05 -4.19
N TRP A 56 13.92 -4.20 -4.35
CA TRP A 56 13.61 -3.54 -5.61
C TRP A 56 14.73 -2.61 -6.06
N ARG A 57 15.25 -1.82 -5.13
CA ARG A 57 16.38 -0.91 -5.35
C ARG A 57 17.64 -1.66 -5.77
N GLU A 58 17.97 -2.77 -5.10
CA GLU A 58 19.11 -3.62 -5.45
C GLU A 58 18.98 -4.18 -6.87
N SER A 59 17.79 -4.70 -7.21
CA SER A 59 17.51 -5.23 -8.54
C SER A 59 17.64 -4.17 -9.64
N ILE A 60 17.11 -2.97 -9.44
CA ILE A 60 17.22 -1.89 -10.44
C ILE A 60 18.66 -1.36 -10.52
N SER A 61 19.34 -1.24 -9.38
CA SER A 61 20.72 -0.72 -9.32
C SER A 61 21.70 -1.60 -10.11
N SER A 62 21.39 -2.88 -10.29
CA SER A 62 22.18 -3.78 -11.15
C SER A 62 22.12 -3.37 -12.62
N THR A 63 21.00 -2.86 -13.11
CA THR A 63 20.83 -2.41 -14.51
C THR A 63 21.18 -0.93 -14.65
N ASN A 64 20.67 -0.10 -13.74
CA ASN A 64 20.88 1.36 -13.75
C ASN A 64 21.01 1.91 -12.32
N LYS A 65 22.22 2.38 -11.98
CA LYS A 65 22.53 2.94 -10.65
C LYS A 65 21.74 4.22 -10.33
N LYS A 66 21.45 5.08 -11.32
CA LYS A 66 20.71 6.33 -11.10
C LYS A 66 19.26 6.03 -10.74
N SER A 67 18.61 5.11 -11.46
CA SER A 67 17.23 4.70 -11.18
C SER A 67 17.08 4.08 -9.79
N GLY A 68 18.05 3.28 -9.33
CA GLY A 68 18.04 2.74 -7.97
C GLY A 68 18.25 3.80 -6.87
N GLN A 69 18.99 4.88 -7.15
CA GLN A 69 19.11 6.01 -6.20
C GLN A 69 17.84 6.85 -6.10
N SER A 70 16.99 6.83 -7.12
CA SER A 70 15.70 7.51 -7.10
C SER A 70 14.69 6.88 -6.14
N LEU A 71 14.89 5.61 -5.75
CA LEU A 71 14.04 4.93 -4.78
C LEU A 71 14.47 5.30 -3.35
N ALA A 72 13.58 5.98 -2.63
CA ALA A 72 13.79 6.40 -1.25
C ALA A 72 13.49 5.26 -0.26
N ASP A 73 14.35 5.13 0.76
CA ASP A 73 14.16 4.19 1.87
C ASP A 73 13.13 4.75 2.88
N PRO A 74 12.03 4.03 3.20
CA PRO A 74 10.98 4.53 4.11
C PRO A 74 11.46 4.85 5.53
N GLU A 75 12.47 4.13 6.03
CA GLU A 75 13.05 4.37 7.35
C GLU A 75 14.02 5.57 7.40
N LYS A 76 14.72 5.85 6.30
CA LYS A 76 15.76 6.91 6.30
C LYS A 76 15.18 8.28 5.96
N TYR A 77 14.09 8.30 5.21
CA TYR A 77 13.45 9.51 4.71
C TYR A 77 11.98 9.54 5.10
N GLU A 78 11.70 9.46 6.40
CA GLU A 78 10.33 9.45 6.95
C GLU A 78 9.50 10.65 6.46
N ASN A 79 10.12 11.80 6.21
CA ASN A 79 9.49 12.99 5.66
C ASN A 79 8.88 12.80 4.25
N LEU A 80 9.33 11.80 3.48
CA LEU A 80 8.78 11.44 2.17
C LEU A 80 7.62 10.45 2.28
N PHE A 81 7.42 9.85 3.45
CA PHE A 81 6.40 8.83 3.71
C PHE A 81 5.53 9.26 4.89
N PRO A 82 4.66 10.27 4.71
CA PRO A 82 3.68 10.61 5.73
C PRO A 82 2.84 9.37 6.06
N GLU A 83 2.40 9.26 7.31
CA GLU A 83 1.54 8.17 7.81
C GLU A 83 2.21 6.78 7.89
N TYR A 84 3.49 6.64 7.55
CA TYR A 84 4.17 5.34 7.62
C TYR A 84 4.26 4.81 9.06
N ALA A 85 4.68 5.64 10.02
CA ALA A 85 4.75 5.27 11.42
C ALA A 85 3.37 4.89 11.99
N GLU A 86 2.33 5.66 11.65
CA GLU A 86 0.95 5.36 12.03
C GLU A 86 0.49 4.02 11.45
N SER A 87 0.79 3.76 10.16
CA SER A 87 0.44 2.51 9.48
C SER A 87 1.08 1.29 10.16
N LEU A 88 2.30 1.41 10.69
CA LEU A 88 2.96 0.33 11.44
C LEU A 88 2.25 0.03 12.76
N GLU A 89 1.83 1.07 13.48
CA GLU A 89 1.08 0.89 14.73
C GLU A 89 -0.32 0.32 14.46
N LEU A 90 -1.01 0.79 13.41
CA LEU A 90 -2.28 0.25 12.97
C LEU A 90 -2.17 -1.23 12.56
N GLU A 91 -1.11 -1.63 11.86
CA GLU A 91 -0.87 -3.04 11.52
C GLU A 91 -0.75 -3.92 12.78
N LYS A 92 0.02 -3.46 13.78
CA LYS A 92 0.18 -4.18 15.06
C LYS A 92 -1.16 -4.32 15.78
N MET A 93 -1.92 -3.24 15.86
CA MET A 93 -3.25 -3.22 16.48
C MET A 93 -4.21 -4.14 15.75
N GLN A 94 -4.26 -4.08 14.42
CA GLN A 94 -5.09 -4.95 13.58
C GLN A 94 -4.74 -6.42 13.80
N ARG A 95 -3.45 -6.78 13.83
CA ARG A 95 -3.00 -8.16 14.09
C ARG A 95 -3.44 -8.65 15.48
N GLN A 96 -3.37 -7.79 16.49
CA GLN A 96 -3.81 -8.12 17.85
C GLN A 96 -5.34 -8.32 17.93
N VAL A 97 -6.12 -7.43 17.31
CA VAL A 97 -7.59 -7.54 17.26
C VAL A 97 -7.99 -8.80 16.51
N ILE A 98 -7.44 -9.03 15.30
CA ILE A 98 -7.74 -10.23 14.51
C ILE A 98 -7.41 -11.50 15.31
N LEU A 99 -6.27 -11.57 16.00
CA LEU A 99 -5.92 -12.73 16.82
C LEU A 99 -6.92 -12.96 17.96
N SER A 100 -7.34 -11.89 18.63
CA SER A 100 -8.37 -11.97 19.66
C SER A 100 -9.72 -12.45 19.10
N SER A 101 -10.11 -12.00 17.91
CA SER A 101 -11.34 -12.41 17.23
C SER A 101 -11.25 -13.83 16.63
N GLN A 102 -10.10 -14.28 16.12
CA GLN A 102 -9.96 -15.63 15.58
C GLN A 102 -10.20 -16.70 16.67
N SER A 103 -9.89 -16.40 17.93
CA SER A 103 -10.18 -17.29 19.05
C SER A 103 -11.67 -17.63 19.19
N CYS A 104 -12.57 -16.74 18.72
CA CYS A 104 -14.00 -16.98 18.75
C CYS A 104 -14.52 -17.79 17.55
N LEU A 105 -13.75 -17.85 16.43
CA LEU A 105 -14.09 -18.67 15.26
C LEU A 105 -13.91 -20.18 15.50
N ASN A 106 -13.03 -20.57 16.45
CA ASN A 106 -12.79 -21.98 16.79
C ASN A 106 -14.02 -22.68 17.38
N ASN A 107 -14.96 -21.91 17.93
CA ASN A 107 -16.19 -22.44 18.55
C ASN A 107 -17.40 -22.42 17.61
N ILE A 108 -17.21 -22.06 16.33
CA ILE A 108 -18.31 -22.08 15.36
C ILE A 108 -18.65 -23.55 15.06
N PRO A 109 -19.91 -23.98 15.27
CA PRO A 109 -20.32 -25.34 14.94
C PRO A 109 -20.15 -25.58 13.43
N ILE A 110 -19.59 -26.74 13.08
CA ILE A 110 -19.31 -27.08 11.68
C ILE A 110 -20.65 -27.31 10.95
N ASN A 111 -21.18 -26.28 10.29
CA ASN A 111 -22.52 -26.28 9.69
C ASN A 111 -22.54 -26.76 8.21
N TYR A 112 -21.50 -27.49 7.77
CA TYR A 112 -21.38 -28.00 6.39
C TYR A 112 -22.55 -28.90 5.94
N LYS A 113 -23.39 -29.36 6.87
CA LYS A 113 -24.56 -30.20 6.60
C LYS A 113 -25.81 -29.40 6.21
N LYS A 114 -25.94 -28.12 6.60
CA LYS A 114 -27.02 -27.24 6.11
C LYS A 114 -26.53 -26.58 4.82
N CYS A 115 -27.20 -26.85 3.69
CA CYS A 115 -26.95 -26.15 2.44
C CYS A 115 -27.57 -24.75 2.46
N ASN A 116 -27.08 -23.83 1.61
CA ASN A 116 -27.59 -22.45 1.52
C ASN A 116 -29.11 -22.36 1.31
N ILE A 117 -29.71 -23.35 0.64
CA ILE A 117 -31.16 -23.42 0.37
C ILE A 117 -31.97 -23.72 1.64
N LYS A 118 -31.39 -24.46 2.59
CA LYS A 118 -32.04 -24.84 3.86
C LYS A 118 -31.58 -23.97 5.03
N ARG A 119 -30.91 -22.86 4.73
CA ARG A 119 -30.36 -21.94 5.71
C ARG A 119 -31.47 -21.03 6.24
N ASP A 120 -31.67 -21.00 7.54
CA ASP A 120 -32.57 -20.04 8.20
C ASP A 120 -31.74 -19.06 9.04
N LEU A 121 -31.79 -17.78 8.64
CA LEU A 121 -31.01 -16.72 9.29
C LEU A 121 -31.54 -16.39 10.69
N VAL A 122 -32.83 -16.60 10.94
CA VAL A 122 -33.45 -16.30 12.24
C VAL A 122 -32.94 -17.29 13.29
N GLU A 123 -32.90 -18.58 12.94
CA GLU A 123 -32.36 -19.65 13.79
C GLU A 123 -30.88 -19.41 14.13
N GLU A 124 -30.05 -19.10 13.11
CA GLU A 124 -28.62 -18.85 13.31
C GLU A 124 -28.34 -17.64 14.23
N LEU A 125 -29.10 -16.55 14.09
CA LEU A 125 -28.95 -15.38 14.97
C LEU A 125 -29.26 -15.73 16.44
N THR A 126 -30.26 -16.56 16.68
CA THR A 126 -30.60 -17.00 18.03
C THR A 126 -29.53 -17.91 18.65
N GLU A 127 -28.86 -18.74 17.84
CA GLU A 127 -27.75 -19.59 18.25
C GLU A 127 -26.47 -18.79 18.53
N LEU A 128 -26.20 -17.74 17.74
CA LEU A 128 -24.97 -16.95 17.82
C LEU A 128 -24.89 -15.98 19.00
N ASN A 129 -26.03 -15.55 19.55
CA ASN A 129 -26.10 -14.61 20.69
C ASN A 129 -25.37 -15.10 21.96
N GLY A 130 -24.93 -16.36 22.02
CA GLY A 130 -24.15 -16.92 23.13
C GLY A 130 -22.67 -17.22 22.84
N VAL A 131 -22.22 -17.24 21.58
CA VAL A 131 -20.96 -17.93 21.20
C VAL A 131 -19.79 -16.97 20.96
N CYS A 132 -20.04 -15.70 20.61
CA CYS A 132 -18.96 -14.73 20.36
C CYS A 132 -19.36 -13.32 20.83
N LYS A 133 -19.04 -12.97 22.09
CA LYS A 133 -19.10 -11.59 22.56
C LYS A 133 -17.86 -10.84 22.07
N MET A 134 -17.98 -10.19 20.93
CA MET A 134 -17.05 -9.14 20.55
C MET A 134 -17.43 -7.92 21.37
N GLU A 135 -16.74 -7.66 22.49
CA GLU A 135 -16.90 -6.36 23.13
C GLU A 135 -16.21 -5.32 22.23
N PRO A 136 -16.94 -4.31 21.72
CA PRO A 136 -16.30 -3.22 21.03
C PRO A 136 -15.36 -2.58 22.05
N ASN A 137 -14.06 -2.60 21.78
CA ASN A 137 -13.11 -1.85 22.58
C ASN A 137 -13.42 -0.37 22.30
N VAL A 138 -14.29 0.22 23.12
CA VAL A 138 -14.56 1.65 23.10
C VAL A 138 -13.25 2.29 23.50
N VAL A 139 -12.54 2.84 22.52
CA VAL A 139 -11.45 3.78 22.78
C VAL A 139 -12.12 4.94 23.52
N ASN A 140 -11.91 4.99 24.84
CA ASN A 140 -12.36 6.11 25.66
C ASN A 140 -11.68 7.37 25.11
N GLU A 141 -12.45 8.20 24.39
CA GLU A 141 -12.10 9.60 24.19
C GLU A 141 -12.07 10.28 25.56
N SER A 142 -10.86 10.43 26.09
CA SER A 142 -10.58 11.22 27.28
C SER A 142 -9.47 12.20 26.96
N ALA A 143 -9.73 13.11 26.03
CA ALA A 143 -8.99 14.36 25.91
C ALA A 143 -9.91 15.48 26.42
N LYS A 144 -9.50 16.08 27.52
CA LYS A 144 -10.24 17.00 28.38
C LYS A 144 -10.71 18.25 27.63
N ASN A 145 -11.96 18.61 27.88
CA ASN A 145 -12.45 19.99 27.78
C ASN A 145 -11.60 20.88 28.72
N GLU A 146 -11.00 21.94 28.17
CA GLU A 146 -10.76 23.16 28.93
C GLU A 146 -11.62 24.27 28.33
N GLU A 147 -12.68 24.64 29.05
CA GLU A 147 -13.42 25.86 28.80
C GLU A 147 -12.60 27.06 29.28
N THR A 148 -12.46 28.10 28.45
CA THR A 148 -12.36 29.47 28.96
C THR A 148 -13.27 30.38 28.14
N LYS A 149 -14.07 31.16 28.86
CA LYS A 149 -15.17 32.01 28.38
C LYS A 149 -14.72 33.33 27.72
N THR A 150 -15.60 33.79 26.83
CA THR A 150 -15.99 35.18 26.50
C THR A 150 -15.01 36.10 25.76
N GLY A 151 -15.29 36.30 24.47
CA GLY A 151 -15.71 37.59 23.91
C GLY A 151 -14.64 38.52 23.32
N GLU A 152 -14.48 38.50 21.99
CA GLU A 152 -14.34 39.70 21.14
C GLU A 152 -14.39 39.34 19.64
N SER A 153 -14.91 40.27 18.83
CA SER A 153 -15.31 40.09 17.43
C SER A 153 -14.25 40.53 16.39
N LEU A 154 -14.09 39.72 15.33
CA LEU A 154 -13.61 39.98 13.94
C LEU A 154 -12.13 40.44 13.77
N PRO A 155 -11.40 40.03 12.70
CA PRO A 155 -11.88 39.98 11.31
C PRO A 155 -11.52 38.73 10.46
N ILE A 156 -12.36 38.51 9.45
CA ILE A 156 -12.19 37.55 8.35
C ILE A 156 -11.03 37.99 7.46
N VAL A 157 -10.00 37.15 7.33
CA VAL A 157 -8.96 37.27 6.30
C VAL A 157 -9.27 36.25 5.19
N PRO A 158 -9.33 36.64 3.91
CA PRO A 158 -9.64 35.70 2.83
C PRO A 158 -8.44 34.76 2.61
N GLN A 159 -8.65 33.45 2.76
CA GLN A 159 -7.70 32.46 2.25
C GLN A 159 -7.89 32.35 0.75
N SER A 160 -6.81 32.60 0.01
CA SER A 160 -6.75 32.45 -1.44
C SER A 160 -6.85 30.97 -1.81
N GLU A 161 -7.83 30.65 -2.66
CA GLU A 161 -7.98 29.34 -3.28
C GLU A 161 -6.78 29.06 -4.20
N LYS A 162 -5.79 28.32 -3.71
CA LYS A 162 -4.86 27.63 -4.62
C LYS A 162 -5.62 26.45 -5.23
N LYS A 163 -6.11 26.64 -6.45
CA LYS A 163 -6.58 25.55 -7.32
C LYS A 163 -5.53 24.45 -7.33
N ARG A 164 -5.91 23.25 -6.91
CA ARG A 164 -5.09 22.05 -7.05
C ARG A 164 -4.85 21.86 -8.55
N LYS A 165 -3.59 21.85 -8.99
CA LYS A 165 -3.24 21.45 -10.36
C LYS A 165 -3.71 20.00 -10.56
N ASP A 166 -4.34 19.74 -11.70
CA ASP A 166 -4.82 18.41 -12.06
C ASP A 166 -3.62 17.48 -12.29
N SER A 167 -3.76 16.20 -11.95
CA SER A 167 -2.66 15.21 -11.99
C SER A 167 -2.04 15.03 -13.39
N LEU A 168 -2.82 15.30 -14.44
CA LEU A 168 -2.39 15.30 -15.84
C LEU A 168 -1.41 16.45 -16.18
N ASP A 169 -1.66 17.63 -15.63
CA ASP A 169 -0.85 18.84 -15.87
C ASP A 169 0.55 18.70 -15.23
N SER A 170 0.62 17.93 -14.13
CA SER A 170 1.87 17.62 -13.44
C SER A 170 2.73 16.62 -14.22
N MET A 171 2.10 15.68 -14.94
CA MET A 171 2.78 14.68 -15.74
C MET A 171 3.37 15.29 -17.02
N GLU A 172 2.60 16.16 -17.69
CA GLU A 172 3.06 16.86 -18.90
C GLU A 172 4.19 17.87 -18.61
N GLU A 173 4.20 18.49 -17.42
CA GLU A 173 5.27 19.39 -16.96
C GLU A 173 6.57 18.60 -16.74
N ILE A 174 6.50 17.40 -16.16
CA ILE A 174 7.65 16.51 -15.94
C ILE A 174 8.20 15.97 -17.28
N ASP A 175 7.34 15.53 -18.20
CA ASP A 175 7.77 15.04 -19.51
C ASP A 175 8.44 16.15 -20.35
N ARG A 176 8.00 17.40 -20.16
CA ARG A 176 8.61 18.56 -20.82
C ARG A 176 9.96 18.93 -20.21
N GLU A 177 10.10 18.89 -18.88
CA GLU A 177 11.40 19.08 -18.21
C GLU A 177 12.42 18.01 -18.61
N ILE A 178 11.99 16.75 -18.77
CA ILE A 178 12.87 15.66 -19.22
C ILE A 178 13.35 15.89 -20.65
N ASN A 179 12.50 16.43 -21.52
CA ASN A 179 12.87 16.72 -22.91
C ASN A 179 13.68 18.02 -23.06
N GLU A 180 13.54 18.99 -22.17
CA GLU A 180 14.36 20.22 -22.17
C GLU A 180 15.75 20.04 -21.56
N MET A 181 16.02 18.91 -20.89
CA MET A 181 17.38 18.48 -20.54
C MET A 181 18.15 17.96 -21.78
N VAL A 182 18.29 18.81 -22.80
CA VAL A 182 19.27 18.61 -23.87
C VAL A 182 20.63 19.07 -23.35
N LEU A 183 21.60 18.16 -23.43
CA LEU A 183 22.98 18.31 -23.02
C LEU A 183 23.66 19.53 -23.68
N ASP A 184 24.12 20.47 -22.86
CA ASP A 184 25.29 21.28 -23.22
C ASP A 184 26.51 20.35 -23.26
N GLY A 185 26.72 19.70 -24.40
CA GLY A 185 27.77 18.71 -24.59
C GLY A 185 27.90 18.30 -26.06
N GLU A 186 28.61 19.15 -26.81
CA GLU A 186 29.24 18.89 -28.12
C GLU A 186 28.37 18.20 -29.18
N GLU A 187 27.88 19.03 -30.11
CA GLU A 187 27.42 18.61 -31.44
C GLU A 187 28.58 17.95 -32.19
N LEU A 188 28.70 16.61 -32.08
CA LEU A 188 29.48 15.81 -33.01
C LEU A 188 28.75 15.82 -34.36
N VAL A 189 29.05 16.83 -35.17
CA VAL A 189 28.72 16.87 -36.59
C VAL A 189 29.48 15.72 -37.27
N LEU A 190 28.83 14.56 -37.40
CA LEU A 190 29.26 13.53 -38.34
C LEU A 190 28.91 14.04 -39.75
N SER A 191 29.87 14.74 -40.37
CA SER A 191 29.85 15.07 -41.79
C SER A 191 30.07 13.79 -42.59
N ASP A 192 28.99 13.20 -43.09
CA ASP A 192 29.00 11.97 -43.90
C ASP A 192 29.19 12.28 -45.40
N ASP A 193 30.12 13.20 -45.71
CA ASP A 193 30.52 13.55 -47.08
C ASP A 193 32.05 13.47 -47.19
N ALA A 194 32.59 12.27 -47.43
CA ALA A 194 33.75 12.04 -48.29
C ALA A 194 34.09 10.54 -48.40
N ASP A 195 34.28 10.12 -49.65
CA ASP A 195 35.10 8.99 -50.11
C ASP A 195 34.49 7.57 -50.12
N LEU A 196 33.80 7.29 -51.22
CA LEU A 196 34.03 6.05 -51.97
C LEU A 196 33.79 6.31 -53.47
N LEU A 197 34.82 6.91 -54.10
CA LEU A 197 35.09 6.74 -55.52
C LEU A 197 36.06 5.55 -55.70
N GLU A 198 35.79 4.81 -56.78
CA GLU A 198 36.47 3.63 -57.36
C GLU A 198 36.21 2.24 -56.73
#